data_AF-A0A964YR48-F1
#
_entry.id   AF-A0A964YR48-F1
#
_cell.length_a   1.000
_cell.length_b   1.000
_cell.length_c   1.000
_cell.angle_alpha   90.00
_cell.angle_beta   90.00
_cell.angle_gamma   90.00
#
_symmetry.space_group_name_H-M   'P 1'
#
loop_
_entity.id
_entity.type
_entity.pdbx_description
1 polymer ?
#
loop_
_entity_poly.entity_id
_entity_poly.type
_entity_poly.pdbx_seq_one_letter_code
_entity_poly.pdbx_strand_id
1 'polypeptide(L)'
;DTDLFQALIQHMVQHSGKAYGTNESTDIALRVIADHVRAIAFSIADGQLPSNSGAGYVIRRILRRAVRYGYQTLELNEPFLCSLVPVLIEQMGRPYQELIAQEALIVKVIREEELSFFRTLEQGIKRMDLLMENSMKSDQRHLNGITVFELYDTYGFPLDLIQLIARENSFTVDETGFNAELLQQKERSRAATGVTADDWQHVNDEVPTEFVGYDLLQCSSNILRYRKVNQKNRAFYQIVLDTTPFYAESGGQVGDTGWLVDAQGNKTPIFDVKKENNLIVHLCENLPNNLDQTFEAIVDQVRRNNIRKNHSATHLLHHALRQVLGNHVEQKGSLVSPEYLRFDFSHFAKVSDEEMHDIIKRVESQIAANTRLQELRNTPIA
;
A
#
# COMPACT_ATOMS: atom_id res chain seq x y z
N ASP A 1 14.76 37.38 8.96
CA ASP A 1 13.54 36.60 8.69
C ASP A 1 12.47 37.51 8.15
N THR A 2 11.61 37.04 7.23
CA THR A 2 10.45 37.79 6.73
C THR A 2 9.30 37.71 7.74
N ASP A 3 8.33 38.63 7.66
CA ASP A 3 7.16 38.69 8.57
C ASP A 3 6.43 37.33 8.72
N LEU A 4 6.39 36.55 7.63
CA LEU A 4 5.82 35.20 7.60
C LEU A 4 6.49 34.24 8.58
N PHE A 5 7.82 34.09 8.52
CA PHE A 5 8.54 33.17 9.40
C PHE A 5 8.47 33.64 10.84
N GLN A 6 8.46 34.95 11.04
CA GLN A 6 8.40 35.54 12.37
C GLN A 6 7.07 35.23 13.06
N ALA A 7 5.93 35.26 12.36
CA ALA A 7 4.64 34.89 12.94
C ALA A 7 4.62 33.43 13.45
N LEU A 8 5.12 32.48 12.65
CA LEU A 8 5.20 31.06 13.02
C LEU A 8 6.18 30.82 14.17
N ILE A 9 7.34 31.47 14.12
CA ILE A 9 8.35 31.38 15.19
C ILE A 9 7.77 31.93 16.50
N GLN A 10 7.09 33.07 16.48
CA GLN A 10 6.50 33.65 17.70
C GLN A 10 5.40 32.75 18.28
N HIS A 11 4.59 32.11 17.45
CA HIS A 11 3.62 31.12 17.93
C HIS A 11 4.33 29.95 18.64
N MET A 12 5.42 29.44 18.07
CA MET A 12 6.22 28.38 18.72
C MET A 12 6.95 28.83 19.98
N VAL A 13 7.40 30.07 20.05
CA VAL A 13 8.00 30.66 21.26
C VAL A 13 6.97 30.69 22.39
N GLN A 14 5.72 31.11 22.09
CA GLN A 14 4.63 31.10 23.07
C GLN A 14 4.28 29.68 23.52
N HIS A 15 4.28 28.72 22.59
CA HIS A 15 3.92 27.34 22.88
C HIS A 15 5.01 26.58 23.67
N SER A 16 6.28 26.76 23.32
CA SER A 16 7.42 26.07 23.96
C SER A 16 8.00 26.79 25.18
N GLY A 17 7.73 28.09 25.33
CA GLY A 17 8.35 28.93 26.36
C GLY A 17 9.84 29.22 26.13
N LYS A 18 10.43 28.80 24.99
CA LYS A 18 11.84 29.03 24.65
C LYS A 18 11.97 30.29 23.77
N ALA A 19 12.79 31.25 24.20
CA ALA A 19 12.95 32.53 23.51
C ALA A 19 13.83 32.44 22.26
N TYR A 20 13.38 33.05 21.15
CA TYR A 20 14.16 33.19 19.92
C TYR A 20 15.27 34.26 20.06
N GLY A 21 16.44 34.00 19.49
CA GLY A 21 17.62 34.87 19.51
C GLY A 21 18.51 34.72 20.75
N THR A 22 18.21 33.75 21.62
CA THR A 22 18.95 33.52 22.87
C THR A 22 19.93 32.35 22.80
N ASN A 23 19.59 31.31 22.03
CA ASN A 23 20.37 30.09 21.92
C ASN A 23 20.31 29.57 20.48
N GLU A 24 21.47 29.37 19.87
CA GLU A 24 21.57 28.99 18.47
C GLU A 24 20.85 27.68 18.15
N SER A 25 20.90 26.68 19.04
CA SER A 25 20.20 25.40 18.84
C SER A 25 18.68 25.58 18.85
N THR A 26 18.17 26.39 19.78
CA THR A 26 16.75 26.77 19.85
C THR A 26 16.32 27.53 18.60
N ASP A 27 17.14 28.46 18.13
CA ASP A 27 16.86 29.27 16.94
C ASP A 27 16.85 28.42 15.67
N ILE A 28 17.74 27.43 15.56
CA ILE A 28 17.72 26.44 14.49
C ILE A 28 16.41 25.64 14.53
N ALA A 29 16.04 25.10 15.69
CA ALA A 29 14.83 24.29 15.84
C ALA A 29 13.57 25.07 15.43
N LEU A 30 13.41 26.30 15.93
CA LEU A 30 12.28 27.18 15.62
C LEU A 30 12.18 27.49 14.11
N ARG A 31 13.32 27.82 13.47
CA ARG A 31 13.37 28.08 12.02
C ARG A 31 13.03 26.84 11.19
N VAL A 32 13.55 25.68 11.57
CA VAL A 32 13.29 24.42 10.87
C VAL A 32 11.82 24.04 10.96
N ILE A 33 11.21 24.14 12.14
CA ILE A 33 9.78 23.86 12.34
C ILE A 33 8.91 24.78 11.46
N ALA A 34 9.21 26.08 11.45
CA ALA A 34 8.47 27.07 10.66
C ALA A 34 8.57 26.82 9.14
N ASP A 35 9.74 26.45 8.62
CA ASP A 35 9.88 26.11 7.19
C ASP A 35 9.19 24.77 6.85
N HIS A 36 9.32 23.78 7.72
CA HIS A 36 8.80 22.44 7.47
C HIS A 36 7.27 22.40 7.48
N VAL A 37 6.59 23.09 8.42
CA VAL A 37 5.12 23.14 8.41
C VAL A 37 4.58 23.71 7.09
N ARG A 38 5.26 24.71 6.53
CA ARG A 38 4.90 25.28 5.22
C ARG A 38 4.99 24.23 4.13
N ALA A 39 6.14 23.57 3.98
CA ALA A 39 6.34 22.55 2.95
C ALA A 39 5.31 21.40 3.06
N ILE A 40 5.00 20.97 4.28
CA ILE A 40 4.04 19.90 4.55
C ILE A 40 2.62 20.34 4.21
N ALA A 41 2.20 21.53 4.66
CA ALA A 41 0.84 22.04 4.43
C ALA A 41 0.53 22.21 2.94
N PHE A 42 1.46 22.80 2.17
CA PHE A 42 1.31 22.93 0.72
C PHE A 42 1.24 21.57 0.02
N SER A 43 2.11 20.63 0.41
CA SER A 43 2.10 19.29 -0.20
C SER A 43 0.76 18.57 0.04
N ILE A 44 0.18 18.70 1.24
CA ILE A 44 -1.13 18.12 1.56
C ILE A 44 -2.26 18.85 0.82
N ALA A 45 -2.19 20.18 0.72
CA ALA A 45 -3.16 20.96 -0.06
C ALA A 45 -3.19 20.55 -1.54
N ASP A 46 -2.03 20.20 -2.10
CA ASP A 46 -1.87 19.66 -3.46
C ASP A 46 -2.28 18.18 -3.59
N GLY A 47 -2.80 17.57 -2.52
CA GLY A 47 -3.31 16.19 -2.50
C GLY A 47 -2.24 15.12 -2.23
N GLN A 48 -0.99 15.50 -1.93
CA GLN A 48 0.06 14.55 -1.58
C GLN A 48 0.04 14.27 -0.07
N LEU A 49 -0.31 13.04 0.29
CA LEU A 49 -0.36 12.61 1.69
C LEU A 49 0.94 11.91 2.15
N PRO A 50 1.31 12.03 3.43
CA PRO A 50 2.39 11.24 4.03
C PRO A 50 2.21 9.73 3.77
N SER A 51 3.28 9.05 3.38
CA SER A 51 3.26 7.62 3.07
C SER A 51 4.63 6.96 3.25
N ASN A 52 4.72 5.64 3.02
CA ASN A 52 5.98 4.90 3.09
C ASN A 52 6.79 4.90 1.77
N SER A 53 6.30 5.55 0.70
CA SER A 53 6.97 5.52 -0.61
C SER A 53 6.74 6.80 -1.43
N GLY A 54 7.59 7.01 -2.44
CA GLY A 54 7.44 8.13 -3.39
C GLY A 54 7.44 9.50 -2.72
N ALA A 55 6.59 10.41 -3.21
CA ALA A 55 6.46 11.77 -2.68
C ALA A 55 5.98 11.78 -1.21
N GLY A 56 5.06 10.89 -0.84
CA GLY A 56 4.55 10.77 0.53
C GLY A 56 5.62 10.42 1.55
N TYR A 57 6.64 9.65 1.17
CA TYR A 57 7.81 9.39 2.02
C TYR A 57 8.61 10.66 2.32
N VAL A 58 8.78 11.53 1.32
CA VAL A 58 9.49 12.80 1.50
C VAL A 58 8.73 13.72 2.46
N ILE A 59 7.42 13.82 2.32
CA ILE A 59 6.57 14.63 3.21
C ILE A 59 6.64 14.10 4.64
N ARG A 60 6.51 12.78 4.82
CA ARG A 60 6.65 12.12 6.11
C ARG A 60 8.00 12.38 6.76
N ARG A 61 9.09 12.35 5.99
CA ARG A 61 10.45 12.69 6.46
C ARG A 61 10.55 14.12 6.96
N ILE A 62 10.01 15.10 6.22
CA ILE A 62 10.04 16.53 6.60
C ILE A 62 9.25 16.73 7.91
N LEU A 63 8.06 16.11 8.02
CA LEU A 63 7.23 16.16 9.22
C LEU A 63 7.97 15.59 10.44
N ARG A 64 8.50 14.37 10.33
CA ARG A 64 9.20 13.71 11.44
C ARG A 64 10.45 14.48 11.87
N ARG A 65 11.15 15.12 10.94
CA ARG A 65 12.27 16.01 11.25
C ARG A 65 11.84 17.22 12.07
N ALA A 66 10.73 17.88 11.72
CA ALA A 66 10.19 19.00 12.49
C ALA A 66 9.80 18.56 13.91
N VAL A 67 9.09 17.43 14.03
CA VAL A 67 8.68 16.86 15.33
C VAL A 67 9.89 16.53 16.19
N ARG A 68 10.96 15.94 15.62
CA ARG A 68 12.19 15.64 16.35
C ARG A 68 12.85 16.89 16.93
N TYR A 69 12.93 18.00 16.18
CA TYR A 69 13.48 19.26 16.72
C TYR A 69 12.60 19.81 17.86
N GLY A 70 11.27 19.75 17.71
CA GLY A 70 10.34 20.14 18.76
C GLY A 70 10.54 19.31 20.03
N TYR A 71 10.63 17.98 19.89
CA TYR A 71 10.83 17.06 21.01
C TYR A 71 12.17 17.26 21.71
N GLN A 72 13.29 17.24 20.96
CA GLN A 72 14.62 17.18 21.56
C GLN A 72 15.15 18.57 22.00
N THR A 73 14.79 19.64 21.28
CA THR A 73 15.34 20.99 21.54
C THR A 73 14.34 21.89 22.27
N LEU A 74 13.05 21.77 21.95
CA LEU A 74 12.00 22.60 22.55
C LEU A 74 11.24 21.88 23.67
N GLU A 75 11.56 20.62 23.95
CA GLU A 75 10.94 19.79 25.00
C GLU A 75 9.42 19.59 24.82
N LEU A 76 8.96 19.59 23.56
CA LEU A 76 7.55 19.42 23.22
C LEU A 76 7.20 17.94 23.10
N ASN A 77 6.30 17.48 23.97
CA ASN A 77 5.88 16.07 24.07
C ASN A 77 4.43 15.82 23.60
N GLU A 78 3.79 16.84 23.02
CA GLU A 78 2.43 16.78 22.50
C GLU A 78 2.40 17.35 21.07
N PRO A 79 1.38 17.01 20.24
CA PRO A 79 1.22 17.57 18.89
C PRO A 79 1.22 19.10 18.89
N PHE A 80 2.13 19.69 18.11
CA PHE A 80 2.34 21.14 18.04
C PHE A 80 2.41 21.63 16.59
N LEU A 81 2.85 20.81 15.65
CA LEU A 81 3.00 21.21 14.25
C LEU A 81 1.63 21.51 13.63
N CYS A 82 0.59 20.77 14.02
CA CYS A 82 -0.78 21.04 13.58
C CYS A 82 -1.32 22.40 14.04
N SER A 83 -0.84 22.95 15.17
CA SER A 83 -1.31 24.25 15.68
C SER A 83 -0.75 25.43 14.88
N LEU A 84 0.31 25.20 14.09
CA LEU A 84 0.88 26.22 13.21
C LEU A 84 0.12 26.38 11.90
N VAL A 85 -0.77 25.45 11.54
CA VAL A 85 -1.52 25.50 10.28
C VAL A 85 -2.45 26.71 10.20
N PRO A 86 -3.26 27.05 11.22
CA PRO A 86 -4.08 28.26 11.18
C PRO A 86 -3.24 29.54 11.03
N VAL A 87 -2.11 29.62 11.76
CA VAL A 87 -1.17 30.76 11.66
C VAL A 87 -0.58 30.87 10.26
N LEU A 88 -0.21 29.74 9.65
CA LEU A 88 0.27 29.70 8.26
C LEU A 88 -0.79 30.20 7.28
N ILE A 89 -2.06 29.80 7.47
CA ILE A 89 -3.18 30.22 6.63
C ILE A 89 -3.47 31.71 6.78
N GLU A 90 -3.38 32.27 7.98
CA GLU A 90 -3.53 33.73 8.16
C GLU A 90 -2.48 34.52 7.35
N GLN A 91 -1.25 34.00 7.27
CA GLN A 91 -0.17 34.66 6.55
C GLN A 91 -0.18 34.40 5.04
N MET A 92 -0.59 33.20 4.60
CA MET A 92 -0.45 32.74 3.21
C MET A 92 -1.76 32.42 2.50
N GLY A 93 -2.89 32.28 3.19
CA GLY A 93 -4.13 31.77 2.62
C GLY A 93 -4.76 32.67 1.54
N ARG A 94 -4.52 33.99 1.58
CA ARG A 94 -5.11 34.92 0.59
C ARG A 94 -4.71 34.59 -0.86
N PRO A 95 -3.42 34.45 -1.21
CA PRO A 95 -3.02 33.98 -2.55
C PRO A 95 -3.24 32.49 -2.80
N TYR A 96 -3.36 31.66 -1.77
CA TYR A 96 -3.43 30.19 -1.87
C TYR A 96 -4.75 29.67 -1.27
N GLN A 97 -5.84 29.76 -2.03
CA GLN A 97 -7.19 29.39 -1.59
C GLN A 97 -7.31 27.89 -1.28
N GLU A 98 -6.50 27.05 -1.92
CA GLU A 98 -6.36 25.63 -1.67
C GLU A 98 -5.93 25.31 -0.22
N LEU A 99 -5.08 26.14 0.39
CA LEU A 99 -4.71 25.98 1.81
C LEU A 99 -5.91 26.20 2.73
N ILE A 100 -6.75 27.21 2.42
CA ILE A 100 -7.96 27.51 3.19
C ILE A 100 -8.96 26.36 3.01
N ALA A 101 -9.19 25.94 1.76
CA ALA A 101 -10.15 24.89 1.44
C ALA A 101 -9.80 23.53 2.08
N GLN A 102 -8.49 23.26 2.26
CA GLN A 102 -7.99 22.00 2.81
C GLN A 102 -7.55 22.09 4.27
N GLU A 103 -7.78 23.21 4.97
CA GLU A 103 -7.30 23.44 6.35
C GLU A 103 -7.60 22.25 7.28
N ALA A 104 -8.86 21.81 7.30
CA ALA A 104 -9.29 20.71 8.16
C ALA A 104 -8.55 19.40 7.85
N LEU A 105 -8.29 19.12 6.57
CA LEU A 105 -7.52 17.95 6.14
C LEU A 105 -6.05 18.08 6.57
N ILE A 106 -5.42 19.23 6.32
CA ILE A 106 -4.02 19.50 6.65
C ILE A 106 -3.80 19.35 8.17
N VAL A 107 -4.65 19.99 8.99
CA VAL A 107 -4.59 19.89 10.45
C VAL A 107 -4.73 18.45 10.91
N LYS A 108 -5.72 17.71 10.39
CA LYS A 108 -5.98 16.32 10.77
C LYS A 108 -4.81 15.40 10.39
N VAL A 109 -4.30 15.52 9.16
CA VAL A 109 -3.17 14.71 8.66
C VAL A 109 -1.90 14.95 9.48
N ILE A 110 -1.55 16.23 9.71
CA ILE A 110 -0.35 16.56 10.49
C ILE A 110 -0.48 16.02 11.92
N ARG A 111 -1.63 16.24 12.57
CA ARG A 111 -1.88 15.79 13.94
C ARG A 111 -1.78 14.27 14.09
N GLU A 112 -2.36 13.51 13.16
CA GLU A 112 -2.32 12.04 13.21
C GLU A 112 -0.90 11.50 12.99
N GLU A 113 -0.13 12.07 12.06
CA GLU A 113 1.27 11.70 11.87
C GLU A 113 2.14 12.09 13.07
N GLU A 114 1.91 13.25 13.69
CA GLU A 114 2.57 13.65 14.95
C GLU A 114 2.29 12.62 16.05
N LEU A 115 1.02 12.33 16.33
CA LEU A 115 0.61 11.36 17.35
C LEU A 115 1.19 9.97 17.10
N SER A 116 1.14 9.49 15.85
CA SER A 116 1.71 8.20 15.49
C SER A 116 3.22 8.19 15.70
N PHE A 117 3.90 9.29 15.39
CA PHE A 117 5.35 9.34 15.46
C PHE A 117 5.86 9.50 16.90
N PHE A 118 5.22 10.33 17.73
CA PHE A 118 5.59 10.51 19.14
C PHE A 118 5.66 9.18 19.89
N ARG A 119 4.73 8.24 19.61
CA ARG A 119 4.73 6.89 20.22
C ARG A 119 6.02 6.11 19.95
N THR A 120 6.62 6.28 18.78
CA THR A 120 7.86 5.61 18.37
C THR A 120 9.12 6.43 18.67
N LEU A 121 8.99 7.76 18.70
CA LEU A 121 10.11 8.70 18.79
C LEU A 121 10.87 8.58 20.11
N GLU A 122 10.16 8.57 21.24
CA GLU A 122 10.80 8.50 22.56
C GLU A 122 11.64 7.22 22.70
N GLN A 123 11.08 6.08 22.31
CA GLN A 123 11.78 4.79 22.38
C GLN A 123 12.96 4.75 21.40
N GLY A 124 12.77 5.28 20.18
CA GLY A 124 13.80 5.36 19.17
C GLY A 124 15.01 6.19 19.61
N ILE A 125 14.77 7.38 20.18
CA ILE A 125 15.84 8.26 20.69
C ILE A 125 16.60 7.59 21.84
N LYS A 126 15.90 7.05 22.85
CA LYS A 126 16.56 6.36 23.98
C LYS A 126 17.43 5.20 23.51
N ARG A 127 16.95 4.42 22.55
CA ARG A 127 17.70 3.29 21.98
C ARG A 127 18.90 3.79 21.17
N MET A 128 18.74 4.84 20.39
CA MET A 128 19.82 5.47 19.64
C MET A 128 20.94 5.98 20.55
N ASP A 129 20.60 6.65 21.65
CA ASP A 129 21.56 7.16 22.62
C ASP A 129 22.38 6.01 23.24
N LEU A 130 21.72 4.93 23.67
CA LEU A 130 22.39 3.72 24.19
C LEU A 130 23.36 3.11 23.18
N LEU A 131 23.00 3.11 21.89
CA LEU A 131 23.85 2.56 20.83
C LEU A 131 25.08 3.44 20.59
N MET A 132 24.89 4.76 20.56
CA MET A 132 26.00 5.70 20.44
C MET A 132 26.94 5.59 21.65
N GLU A 133 26.41 5.53 22.88
CA GLU A 133 27.21 5.34 24.10
C GLU A 133 28.04 4.05 24.06
N ASN A 134 27.44 2.93 23.66
CA ASN A 134 28.16 1.66 23.58
C ASN A 134 29.23 1.67 22.49
N SER A 135 28.96 2.34 21.37
CA SER A 135 29.89 2.50 20.27
C SER A 135 31.07 3.41 20.65
N MET A 136 30.84 4.45 21.48
CA MET A 136 31.92 5.25 22.07
C MET A 136 32.81 4.41 22.99
N LYS A 137 32.25 3.49 23.77
CA LYS A 137 33.03 2.59 24.65
C LYS A 137 33.94 1.64 23.87
N SER A 138 33.59 1.31 22.64
CA SER A 138 34.42 0.49 21.74
C SER A 138 35.33 1.33 20.82
N ASP A 139 35.44 2.64 21.06
CA ASP A 139 36.23 3.60 20.27
C ASP A 139 35.88 3.62 18.76
N GLN A 140 34.64 3.25 18.44
CA GLN A 140 34.11 3.23 17.09
C GLN A 140 33.02 4.30 16.98
N ARG A 141 33.22 5.34 16.14
CA ARG A 141 32.16 6.30 15.79
C ARG A 141 31.36 5.82 14.58
N HIS A 142 30.84 4.60 14.69
CA HIS A 142 30.23 3.89 13.57
C HIS A 142 29.08 3.00 14.05
N LEU A 143 27.88 3.22 13.52
CA LEU A 143 26.70 2.42 13.79
C LEU A 143 26.56 1.34 12.73
N ASN A 144 26.63 0.08 13.15
CA ASN A 144 26.56 -1.07 12.25
C ASN A 144 25.15 -1.21 11.61
N GLY A 145 25.10 -1.82 10.43
CA GLY A 145 23.86 -1.91 9.64
C GLY A 145 22.78 -2.78 10.28
N ILE A 146 23.17 -3.82 11.05
CA ILE A 146 22.25 -4.75 11.72
C ILE A 146 21.47 -4.04 12.84
N THR A 147 22.17 -3.28 13.67
CA THR A 147 21.57 -2.51 14.75
C THR A 147 20.71 -1.37 14.20
N VAL A 148 21.15 -0.72 13.12
CA VAL A 148 20.36 0.31 12.42
C VAL A 148 19.09 -0.31 11.83
N PHE A 149 19.19 -1.52 11.30
CA PHE A 149 18.03 -2.29 10.82
C PHE A 149 17.09 -2.68 11.98
N GLU A 150 17.62 -3.06 13.15
CA GLU A 150 16.81 -3.32 14.36
C GLU A 150 16.00 -2.07 14.77
N LEU A 151 16.64 -0.90 14.81
CA LEU A 151 15.96 0.38 15.09
C LEU A 151 14.82 0.66 14.11
N TYR A 152 15.07 0.42 12.82
CA TYR A 152 14.09 0.62 11.76
C TYR A 152 12.93 -0.38 11.81
N ASP A 153 13.23 -1.68 11.87
CA ASP A 153 12.26 -2.76 11.74
C ASP A 153 11.47 -3.01 13.04
N THR A 154 12.17 -3.02 14.18
CA THR A 154 11.55 -3.34 15.48
C THR A 154 10.90 -2.13 16.14
N TYR A 155 11.57 -0.98 16.11
CA TYR A 155 11.13 0.23 16.83
C TYR A 155 10.49 1.28 15.91
N GLY A 156 10.41 1.02 14.60
CA GLY A 156 9.83 1.93 13.62
C GLY A 156 10.63 3.23 13.45
N PHE A 157 11.90 3.27 13.87
CA PHE A 157 12.69 4.48 13.89
C PHE A 157 13.28 4.76 12.50
N PRO A 158 12.97 5.91 11.87
CA PRO A 158 13.27 6.12 10.45
C PRO A 158 14.78 6.21 10.19
N LEU A 159 15.26 5.55 9.13
CA LEU A 159 16.68 5.57 8.73
C LEU A 159 17.21 7.01 8.54
N ASP A 160 16.39 7.88 7.96
CA ASP A 160 16.72 9.29 7.75
C ASP A 160 16.99 10.05 9.07
N LEU A 161 16.24 9.73 10.13
CA LEU A 161 16.48 10.31 11.45
C LEU A 161 17.68 9.68 12.14
N ILE A 162 17.90 8.37 11.99
CA ILE A 162 19.10 7.69 12.48
C ILE A 162 20.35 8.35 11.87
N GLN A 163 20.36 8.54 10.56
CA GLN A 163 21.46 9.18 9.84
C GLN A 163 21.65 10.64 10.27
N LEU A 164 20.57 11.39 10.44
CA LEU A 164 20.64 12.79 10.89
C LEU A 164 21.26 12.89 12.29
N ILE A 165 20.75 12.13 13.25
CA ILE A 165 21.22 12.12 14.65
C ILE A 165 22.67 11.64 14.72
N ALA A 166 23.01 10.59 13.96
CA ALA A 166 24.38 10.10 13.88
C ALA A 166 25.33 11.21 13.39
N ARG A 167 25.00 11.89 12.29
CA ARG A 167 25.85 12.95 11.73
C ARG A 167 26.02 14.13 12.69
N GLU A 168 24.95 14.56 13.36
CA GLU A 168 25.02 15.63 14.36
C GLU A 168 25.95 15.27 15.54
N ASN A 169 26.05 13.98 15.89
CA ASN A 169 26.94 13.47 16.93
C ASN A 169 28.30 12.96 16.38
N SER A 170 28.64 13.27 15.13
CA SER A 170 29.88 12.82 14.47
C SER A 170 30.04 11.30 14.35
N PHE A 171 28.92 10.58 14.20
CA PHE A 171 28.86 9.15 13.86
C PHE A 171 28.61 8.93 12.38
N THR A 172 29.06 7.78 11.89
CA THR A 172 28.71 7.25 10.57
C THR A 172 27.72 6.08 10.71
N VAL A 173 26.92 5.85 9.68
CA VAL A 173 25.94 4.76 9.62
C VAL A 173 26.34 3.82 8.49
N ASP A 174 26.38 2.51 8.76
CA ASP A 174 26.57 1.48 7.74
C ASP A 174 25.30 1.27 6.92
N GLU A 175 25.11 2.11 5.92
CA GLU A 175 24.00 2.00 4.97
C GLU A 175 24.08 0.72 4.14
N THR A 176 25.30 0.21 3.89
CA THR A 176 25.50 -1.03 3.10
C THR A 176 24.98 -2.24 3.85
N GLY A 177 25.32 -2.39 5.13
CA GLY A 177 24.81 -3.46 6.00
C GLY A 177 23.31 -3.34 6.23
N PHE A 178 22.79 -2.12 6.43
CA PHE A 178 21.34 -1.89 6.55
C PHE A 178 20.58 -2.38 5.30
N ASN A 179 21.06 -2.01 4.11
CA ASN A 179 20.43 -2.42 2.85
C ASN A 179 20.55 -3.93 2.61
N ALA A 180 21.63 -4.57 3.07
CA ALA A 180 21.79 -6.02 3.01
C ALA A 180 20.74 -6.74 3.86
N GLU A 181 20.48 -6.28 5.10
CA GLU A 181 19.42 -6.82 5.95
C GLU A 181 18.03 -6.61 5.36
N LEU A 182 17.76 -5.41 4.82
CA LEU A 182 16.50 -5.12 4.14
C LEU A 182 16.28 -6.03 2.91
N LEU A 183 17.34 -6.28 2.14
CA LEU A 183 17.30 -7.21 1.03
C LEU A 183 17.05 -8.64 1.52
N GLN A 184 17.73 -9.08 2.58
CA GLN A 184 17.54 -10.40 3.15
C GLN A 184 16.11 -10.60 3.68
N GLN A 185 15.47 -9.57 4.25
CA GLN A 185 14.06 -9.62 4.65
C GLN A 185 13.12 -9.73 3.44
N LYS A 186 13.38 -8.96 2.37
CA LYS A 186 12.62 -9.05 1.11
C LYS A 186 12.79 -10.41 0.43
N GLU A 187 14.01 -10.92 0.38
CA GLU A 187 14.31 -12.22 -0.22
C GLU A 187 13.77 -13.36 0.63
N ARG A 188 13.77 -13.28 1.97
CA ARG A 188 13.00 -14.22 2.81
C ARG A 188 11.51 -14.22 2.47
N SER A 189 10.94 -13.05 2.15
CA SER A 189 9.55 -12.91 1.73
C SER A 189 9.29 -13.43 0.30
N ARG A 190 10.28 -13.38 -0.60
CA ARG A 190 10.20 -13.80 -2.02
C ARG A 190 10.59 -15.26 -2.26
N ALA A 191 11.61 -15.77 -1.58
CA ALA A 191 12.06 -17.16 -1.61
C ALA A 191 10.96 -18.12 -1.12
N ALA A 192 9.96 -17.59 -0.40
CA ALA A 192 8.70 -18.25 -0.13
C ALA A 192 7.84 -18.52 -1.39
N THR A 193 8.36 -18.40 -2.63
CA THR A 193 7.57 -18.66 -3.87
C THR A 193 8.12 -19.76 -4.77
N GLY A 194 9.31 -20.33 -4.53
CA GLY A 194 10.04 -21.30 -5.39
C GLY A 194 9.18 -22.15 -6.35
N VAL A 195 8.98 -21.63 -7.57
CA VAL A 195 8.29 -22.31 -8.67
C VAL A 195 9.34 -22.77 -9.67
N THR A 196 9.37 -24.06 -9.97
CA THR A 196 10.08 -24.60 -11.13
C THR A 196 9.05 -25.19 -12.10
N ALA A 197 9.21 -24.94 -13.39
CA ALA A 197 8.29 -25.42 -14.42
C ALA A 197 9.09 -26.16 -15.51
N ASP A 198 8.55 -27.29 -15.97
CA ASP A 198 9.08 -28.06 -17.08
C ASP A 198 8.75 -27.36 -18.42
N ASP A 199 9.36 -27.84 -19.51
CA ASP A 199 9.05 -27.37 -20.87
C ASP A 199 7.62 -27.72 -21.30
N TRP A 200 7.07 -26.92 -22.21
CA TRP A 200 5.73 -27.13 -22.76
C TRP A 200 5.67 -28.36 -23.67
N GLN A 201 4.73 -29.25 -23.41
CA GLN A 201 4.37 -30.38 -24.26
C GLN A 201 3.14 -30.02 -25.10
N HIS A 202 3.27 -30.11 -26.42
CA HIS A 202 2.23 -29.73 -27.37
C HIS A 202 1.32 -30.92 -27.66
N VAL A 203 0.03 -30.65 -27.80
CA VAL A 203 -1.03 -31.63 -27.99
C VAL A 203 -1.75 -31.33 -29.32
N ASN A 204 -2.19 -30.09 -29.49
CA ASN A 204 -2.86 -29.60 -30.71
C ASN A 204 -2.16 -28.35 -31.27
N ASP A 205 -2.55 -27.94 -32.48
CA ASP A 205 -2.01 -26.75 -33.15
C ASP A 205 -2.20 -25.49 -32.31
N GLU A 206 -1.16 -24.65 -32.21
CA GLU A 206 -1.25 -23.41 -31.46
C GLU A 206 -2.14 -22.38 -32.16
N VAL A 207 -3.28 -22.10 -31.54
CA VAL A 207 -4.17 -20.98 -31.90
C VAL A 207 -4.27 -19.99 -30.73
N PRO A 208 -4.58 -18.70 -30.99
CA PRO A 208 -4.84 -17.76 -29.90
C PRO A 208 -6.00 -18.24 -29.02
N THR A 209 -5.80 -18.27 -27.70
CA THR A 209 -6.86 -18.64 -26.75
C THR A 209 -7.99 -17.61 -26.78
N GLU A 210 -9.21 -18.05 -27.08
CA GLU A 210 -10.42 -17.25 -27.02
C GLU A 210 -11.07 -17.33 -25.63
N PHE A 211 -11.30 -16.18 -24.99
CA PHE A 211 -11.99 -16.11 -23.71
C PHE A 211 -13.48 -15.77 -23.91
N VAL A 212 -14.36 -16.71 -23.55
CA VAL A 212 -15.83 -16.58 -23.69
C VAL A 212 -16.55 -16.43 -22.36
N GLY A 213 -15.80 -16.35 -21.26
CA GLY A 213 -16.31 -16.41 -19.88
C GLY A 213 -17.13 -15.21 -19.41
N TYR A 214 -17.26 -14.16 -20.23
CA TYR A 214 -18.14 -13.02 -19.96
C TYR A 214 -19.61 -13.38 -20.09
N ASP A 215 -19.93 -14.27 -21.03
CA ASP A 215 -21.31 -14.60 -21.40
C ASP A 215 -21.63 -16.08 -21.18
N LEU A 216 -20.60 -16.95 -21.25
CA LEU A 216 -20.74 -18.39 -21.10
C LEU A 216 -20.01 -18.89 -19.85
N LEU A 217 -20.55 -19.94 -19.24
CA LEU A 217 -19.91 -20.65 -18.12
C LEU A 217 -19.50 -22.07 -18.49
N GLN A 218 -19.88 -22.49 -19.69
CA GLN A 218 -19.45 -23.73 -20.28
C GLN A 218 -19.18 -23.53 -21.76
N CYS A 219 -18.15 -24.20 -22.29
CA CYS A 219 -17.90 -24.27 -23.73
C CYS A 219 -17.17 -25.56 -24.10
N SER A 220 -17.19 -25.88 -25.38
CA SER A 220 -16.33 -26.90 -25.96
C SER A 220 -14.91 -26.35 -26.08
N SER A 221 -13.90 -27.14 -25.69
CA SER A 221 -12.51 -26.72 -25.62
C SER A 221 -11.56 -27.88 -25.93
N ASN A 222 -10.46 -27.60 -26.61
CA ASN A 222 -9.36 -28.54 -26.85
C ASN A 222 -8.11 -28.11 -26.08
N ILE A 223 -7.32 -29.08 -25.62
CA ILE A 223 -6.04 -28.81 -24.97
C ILE A 223 -4.98 -28.53 -26.04
N LEU A 224 -4.35 -27.35 -26.00
CA LEU A 224 -3.28 -26.99 -26.93
C LEU A 224 -1.94 -27.54 -26.46
N ARG A 225 -1.63 -27.30 -25.18
CA ARG A 225 -0.38 -27.70 -24.56
C ARG A 225 -0.50 -27.77 -23.05
N TYR A 226 0.42 -28.50 -22.43
CA TYR A 226 0.51 -28.57 -20.98
C TYR A 226 1.98 -28.58 -20.52
N ARG A 227 2.21 -28.29 -19.24
CA ARG A 227 3.50 -28.52 -18.58
C ARG A 227 3.30 -28.87 -17.12
N LYS A 228 4.31 -29.50 -16.53
CA LYS A 228 4.35 -29.77 -15.09
C LYS A 228 5.01 -28.61 -14.37
N VAL A 229 4.49 -28.26 -13.21
CA VAL A 229 5.00 -27.21 -12.33
C VAL A 229 5.18 -27.78 -10.93
N ASN A 230 6.33 -27.52 -10.32
CA ASN A 230 6.62 -27.85 -8.94
C ASN A 230 6.72 -26.55 -8.12
N GLN A 231 5.89 -26.43 -7.09
CA GLN A 231 5.88 -25.30 -6.17
C GLN A 231 5.77 -25.81 -4.74
N LYS A 232 6.72 -25.46 -3.86
CA LYS A 232 6.70 -25.80 -2.42
C LYS A 232 6.36 -27.28 -2.13
N ASN A 233 7.04 -28.21 -2.78
CA ASN A 233 6.81 -29.67 -2.69
C ASN A 233 5.43 -30.16 -3.19
N ARG A 234 4.65 -29.32 -3.88
CA ARG A 234 3.45 -29.74 -4.61
C ARG A 234 3.73 -29.70 -6.11
N ALA A 235 3.46 -30.82 -6.77
CA ALA A 235 3.46 -30.91 -8.23
C ALA A 235 2.03 -30.74 -8.75
N PHE A 236 1.86 -29.95 -9.80
CA PHE A 236 0.61 -29.78 -10.52
C PHE A 236 0.91 -29.53 -12.01
N TYR A 237 -0.14 -29.46 -12.82
CA TYR A 237 -0.05 -29.20 -14.24
C TYR A 237 -0.68 -27.86 -14.59
N GLN A 238 -0.13 -27.22 -15.61
CA GLN A 238 -0.75 -26.09 -16.28
C GLN A 238 -1.20 -26.53 -17.67
N ILE A 239 -2.44 -26.21 -18.02
CA ILE A 239 -3.07 -26.55 -19.29
C ILE A 239 -3.48 -25.25 -20.00
N VAL A 240 -3.20 -25.18 -21.31
CA VAL A 240 -3.68 -24.13 -22.20
C VAL A 240 -4.80 -24.69 -23.08
N LEU A 241 -5.89 -23.94 -23.20
CA LEU A 241 -7.03 -24.28 -24.04
C LEU A 241 -7.12 -23.34 -25.25
N ASP A 242 -7.75 -23.79 -26.32
CA ASP A 242 -8.09 -22.97 -27.49
C ASP A 242 -9.22 -21.97 -27.19
N THR A 243 -10.23 -22.38 -26.44
CA THR A 243 -11.36 -21.57 -26.00
C THR A 243 -11.61 -21.85 -24.51
N THR A 244 -11.89 -20.84 -23.70
CA THR A 244 -12.14 -21.05 -22.27
C THR A 244 -13.20 -20.12 -21.68
N PRO A 245 -14.12 -20.64 -20.82
CA PRO A 245 -15.02 -19.81 -20.04
C PRO A 245 -14.41 -19.39 -18.70
N PHE A 246 -13.24 -19.90 -18.32
CA PHE A 246 -12.61 -19.63 -17.03
C PHE A 246 -11.91 -18.27 -17.03
N TYR A 247 -12.31 -17.41 -16.10
CA TYR A 247 -11.65 -16.14 -15.84
C TYR A 247 -10.33 -16.38 -15.12
N ALA A 248 -9.24 -15.90 -15.72
CA ALA A 248 -7.93 -15.92 -15.11
C ALA A 248 -7.78 -14.82 -14.06
N GLU A 249 -7.10 -15.12 -12.95
CA GLU A 249 -6.83 -14.17 -11.88
C GLU A 249 -6.33 -12.83 -12.44
N SER A 250 -7.05 -11.74 -12.13
CA SER A 250 -6.72 -10.40 -12.60
C SER A 250 -7.46 -9.32 -11.82
N GLY A 251 -6.88 -8.12 -11.70
CA GLY A 251 -7.54 -6.97 -11.07
C GLY A 251 -7.94 -7.19 -9.60
N GLY A 252 -7.26 -8.09 -8.89
CA GLY A 252 -7.61 -8.51 -7.53
C GLY A 252 -8.65 -9.63 -7.44
N GLN A 253 -9.31 -9.97 -8.55
CA GLN A 253 -10.23 -11.10 -8.61
C GLN A 253 -9.48 -12.42 -8.75
N VAL A 254 -9.79 -13.38 -7.88
CA VAL A 254 -9.22 -14.73 -7.94
C VAL A 254 -9.67 -15.48 -9.19
N GLY A 255 -8.83 -16.40 -9.67
CA GLY A 255 -9.16 -17.28 -10.77
C GLY A 255 -10.37 -18.16 -10.49
N ASP A 256 -11.05 -18.56 -11.56
CA ASP A 256 -12.14 -19.53 -11.44
C ASP A 256 -11.64 -20.93 -11.12
N THR A 257 -12.60 -21.74 -10.67
CA THR A 257 -12.44 -23.19 -10.52
C THR A 257 -13.54 -23.89 -11.29
N GLY A 258 -13.37 -25.18 -11.54
CA GLY A 258 -14.37 -25.99 -12.22
C GLY A 258 -13.77 -27.27 -12.76
N TRP A 259 -14.21 -27.69 -13.95
CA TRP A 259 -13.88 -28.99 -14.50
C TRP A 259 -13.66 -28.95 -16.00
N LEU A 260 -12.75 -29.79 -16.49
CA LEU A 260 -12.77 -30.31 -17.85
C LEU A 260 -13.48 -31.66 -17.83
N VAL A 261 -14.54 -31.80 -18.61
CA VAL A 261 -15.32 -33.04 -18.71
C VAL A 261 -15.09 -33.68 -20.06
N ASP A 262 -14.67 -34.94 -20.09
CA ASP A 262 -14.49 -35.68 -21.34
C ASP A 262 -15.81 -36.29 -21.86
N ALA A 263 -15.76 -36.88 -23.06
CA ALA A 263 -16.92 -37.52 -23.68
C ALA A 263 -17.48 -38.72 -22.88
N GLN A 264 -16.70 -39.29 -21.95
CA GLN A 264 -17.11 -40.38 -21.07
C GLN A 264 -17.70 -39.87 -19.75
N GLY A 265 -17.69 -38.54 -19.53
CA GLY A 265 -18.17 -37.91 -18.31
C GLY A 265 -17.13 -37.85 -17.18
N ASN A 266 -15.87 -38.24 -17.44
CA ASN A 266 -14.81 -38.11 -16.45
C ASN A 266 -14.48 -36.63 -16.25
N LYS A 267 -14.30 -36.22 -14.98
CA LYS A 267 -14.04 -34.83 -14.62
C LYS A 267 -12.60 -34.66 -14.15
N THR A 268 -11.88 -33.76 -14.81
CA THR A 268 -10.58 -33.27 -14.35
C THR A 268 -10.76 -31.92 -13.65
N PRO A 269 -10.54 -31.82 -12.32
CA PRO A 269 -10.72 -30.57 -11.59
C PRO A 269 -9.67 -29.52 -11.97
N ILE A 270 -10.15 -28.31 -12.30
CA ILE A 270 -9.36 -27.09 -12.40
C ILE A 270 -9.48 -26.35 -11.08
N PHE A 271 -8.39 -26.27 -10.32
CA PHE A 271 -8.39 -25.69 -8.98
C PHE A 271 -8.03 -24.20 -8.96
N ASP A 272 -7.46 -23.68 -10.04
CA ASP A 272 -7.11 -22.26 -10.19
C ASP A 272 -6.86 -21.94 -11.67
N VAL A 273 -6.98 -20.67 -12.06
CA VAL A 273 -6.68 -20.19 -13.41
C VAL A 273 -5.91 -18.88 -13.32
N LYS A 274 -4.73 -18.85 -13.95
CA LYS A 274 -3.80 -17.71 -13.88
C LYS A 274 -3.50 -17.15 -15.24
N LYS A 275 -3.00 -15.91 -15.26
CA LYS A 275 -2.53 -15.23 -16.46
C LYS A 275 -1.01 -15.11 -16.44
N GLU A 276 -0.33 -15.74 -17.38
CA GLU A 276 1.13 -15.65 -17.55
C GLU A 276 1.46 -15.05 -18.92
N ASN A 277 2.04 -13.85 -18.98
CA ASN A 277 2.36 -13.16 -20.25
C ASN A 277 1.17 -13.12 -21.24
N ASN A 278 -0.02 -12.79 -20.73
CA ASN A 278 -1.31 -12.83 -21.44
C ASN A 278 -1.87 -14.21 -21.81
N LEU A 279 -1.15 -15.29 -21.54
CA LEU A 279 -1.64 -16.66 -21.69
C LEU A 279 -2.51 -17.04 -20.49
N ILE A 280 -3.69 -17.61 -20.75
CA ILE A 280 -4.55 -18.19 -19.71
C ILE A 280 -4.09 -19.62 -19.45
N VAL A 281 -3.63 -19.89 -18.22
CA VAL A 281 -3.18 -21.21 -17.79
C VAL A 281 -4.12 -21.76 -16.72
N HIS A 282 -4.62 -22.97 -16.96
CA HIS A 282 -5.55 -23.69 -16.07
C HIS A 282 -4.75 -24.67 -15.23
N LEU A 283 -4.88 -24.60 -13.90
CA LEU A 283 -4.10 -25.41 -12.99
C LEU A 283 -4.91 -26.62 -12.53
N CYS A 284 -4.35 -27.81 -12.68
CA CYS A 284 -4.95 -29.07 -12.24
C CYS A 284 -3.92 -29.99 -11.59
N GLU A 285 -4.34 -30.86 -10.66
CA GLU A 285 -3.40 -31.79 -10.01
C GLU A 285 -3.01 -32.95 -10.92
N ASN A 286 -3.95 -33.41 -11.75
CA ASN A 286 -3.79 -34.52 -12.66
C ASN A 286 -4.27 -34.12 -14.06
N LEU A 287 -3.61 -34.65 -15.09
CA LEU A 287 -4.04 -34.51 -16.47
C LEU A 287 -5.20 -35.47 -16.80
N PRO A 288 -6.07 -35.13 -17.77
CA PRO A 288 -6.99 -36.10 -18.35
C PRO A 288 -6.26 -37.28 -19.00
N ASN A 289 -6.92 -38.44 -19.07
CA ASN A 289 -6.32 -39.67 -19.61
C ASN A 289 -5.98 -39.59 -21.11
N ASN A 290 -6.81 -38.89 -21.89
CA ASN A 290 -6.58 -38.63 -23.31
C ASN A 290 -6.65 -37.12 -23.54
N LEU A 291 -5.56 -36.53 -24.02
CA LEU A 291 -5.42 -35.08 -24.18
C LEU A 291 -5.86 -34.57 -25.56
N ASP A 292 -5.87 -35.44 -26.58
CA ASP A 292 -6.16 -35.10 -27.97
C ASP A 292 -7.67 -35.03 -28.27
N GLN A 293 -8.51 -35.18 -27.24
CA GLN A 293 -9.97 -35.12 -27.38
C GLN A 293 -10.52 -33.73 -27.05
N THR A 294 -11.76 -33.50 -27.48
CA THR A 294 -12.53 -32.33 -27.10
C THR A 294 -13.14 -32.52 -25.71
N PHE A 295 -13.06 -31.47 -24.90
CA PHE A 295 -13.62 -31.40 -23.55
C PHE A 295 -14.78 -30.40 -23.48
N GLU A 296 -15.67 -30.61 -22.52
CA GLU A 296 -16.57 -29.58 -22.03
C GLU A 296 -15.91 -28.89 -20.83
N ALA A 297 -15.50 -27.64 -21.01
CA ALA A 297 -14.94 -26.79 -19.96
C ALA A 297 -16.08 -26.15 -19.18
N ILE A 298 -16.23 -26.43 -17.89
CA ILE A 298 -17.36 -25.99 -17.06
C ILE A 298 -16.85 -25.25 -15.81
N VAL A 299 -17.24 -23.99 -15.65
CA VAL A 299 -16.94 -23.15 -14.48
C VAL A 299 -17.87 -23.49 -13.31
N ASP A 300 -17.34 -23.45 -12.08
CA ASP A 300 -18.17 -23.47 -10.87
C ASP A 300 -19.03 -22.20 -10.80
N GLN A 301 -20.29 -22.34 -11.21
CA GLN A 301 -21.27 -21.27 -11.26
C GLN A 301 -21.50 -20.60 -9.90
N VAL A 302 -21.53 -21.37 -8.80
CA VAL A 302 -21.80 -20.83 -7.47
C VAL A 302 -20.63 -19.97 -7.03
N ARG A 303 -19.41 -20.48 -7.19
CA ARG A 303 -18.17 -19.74 -6.91
C ARG A 303 -18.09 -18.45 -7.73
N ARG A 304 -18.28 -18.54 -9.05
CA ARG A 304 -18.26 -17.38 -9.96
C ARG A 304 -19.27 -16.31 -9.55
N ASN A 305 -20.47 -16.71 -9.17
CA ASN A 305 -21.51 -15.75 -8.77
C ASN A 305 -21.15 -15.02 -7.48
N ASN A 306 -20.57 -15.71 -6.50
CA ASN A 306 -20.12 -15.07 -5.27
C ASN A 306 -18.96 -14.09 -5.52
N ILE A 307 -18.00 -14.48 -6.36
CA ILE A 307 -16.91 -13.60 -6.80
C ILE A 307 -17.47 -12.34 -7.49
N ARG A 308 -18.43 -12.49 -8.41
CA ARG A 308 -19.06 -11.36 -9.12
C ARG A 308 -19.80 -10.40 -8.17
N LYS A 309 -20.49 -10.94 -7.16
CA LYS A 309 -21.15 -10.14 -6.11
C LYS A 309 -20.10 -9.33 -5.34
N ASN A 310 -19.03 -9.98 -4.90
CA ASN A 310 -17.94 -9.33 -4.17
C ASN A 310 -17.20 -8.30 -5.03
N HIS A 311 -16.99 -8.57 -6.32
CA HIS A 311 -16.41 -7.62 -7.25
C HIS A 311 -17.27 -6.35 -7.37
N SER A 312 -18.58 -6.52 -7.54
CA SER A 312 -19.52 -5.40 -7.60
C SER A 312 -19.50 -4.61 -6.29
N ALA A 313 -19.51 -5.31 -5.15
CA ALA A 313 -19.43 -4.70 -3.83
C ALA A 313 -18.12 -3.91 -3.64
N THR A 314 -16.99 -4.34 -4.21
CA THR A 314 -15.74 -3.58 -4.19
C THR A 314 -15.90 -2.19 -4.81
N HIS A 315 -16.60 -2.06 -5.94
CA HIS A 315 -16.85 -0.77 -6.58
C HIS A 315 -17.79 0.12 -5.75
N LEU A 316 -18.84 -0.47 -5.18
CA LEU A 316 -19.77 0.26 -4.29
C LEU A 316 -19.04 0.75 -3.03
N LEU A 317 -18.21 -0.10 -2.42
CA LEU A 317 -17.40 0.23 -1.26
C LEU A 317 -16.43 1.37 -1.57
N HIS A 318 -15.72 1.31 -2.70
CA HIS A 318 -14.81 2.37 -3.10
C HIS A 318 -15.54 3.70 -3.29
N HIS A 319 -16.71 3.69 -3.91
CA HIS A 319 -17.53 4.88 -4.06
C HIS A 319 -17.99 5.44 -2.70
N ALA A 320 -18.49 4.59 -1.81
CA ALA A 320 -18.92 4.99 -0.47
C ALA A 320 -17.76 5.57 0.36
N LEU A 321 -16.58 4.95 0.30
CA LEU A 321 -15.37 5.45 0.97
C LEU A 321 -15.02 6.87 0.50
N ARG A 322 -15.06 7.15 -0.81
CA ARG A 322 -14.77 8.49 -1.33
C ARG A 322 -15.82 9.52 -0.91
N GLN A 323 -17.08 9.12 -0.77
CA GLN A 323 -18.15 10.01 -0.31
C GLN A 323 -18.06 10.36 1.17
N VAL A 324 -17.64 9.41 2.02
CA VAL A 324 -17.58 9.61 3.48
C VAL A 324 -16.23 10.19 3.90
N LEU A 325 -15.14 9.61 3.42
CA LEU A 325 -13.79 9.96 3.86
C LEU A 325 -13.17 11.08 3.02
N GLY A 326 -13.61 11.25 1.77
CA GLY A 326 -13.10 12.26 0.84
C GLY A 326 -12.42 11.69 -0.41
N ASN A 327 -12.14 12.57 -1.37
CA ASN A 327 -11.65 12.21 -2.71
C ASN A 327 -10.20 11.69 -2.74
N HIS A 328 -9.43 11.85 -1.65
CA HIS A 328 -8.05 11.36 -1.53
C HIS A 328 -7.96 9.84 -1.32
N VAL A 329 -9.09 9.17 -1.11
CA VAL A 329 -9.14 7.70 -1.05
C VAL A 329 -8.82 7.13 -2.43
N GLU A 330 -7.71 6.41 -2.51
CA GLU A 330 -7.27 5.67 -3.68
C GLU A 330 -7.06 4.19 -3.33
N GLN A 331 -7.42 3.31 -4.25
CA GLN A 331 -7.12 1.88 -4.13
C GLN A 331 -5.60 1.64 -4.13
N LYS A 332 -5.12 0.91 -3.12
CA LYS A 332 -3.73 0.44 -3.00
C LYS A 332 -3.61 -1.08 -3.10
N GLY A 333 -4.71 -1.80 -2.90
CA GLY A 333 -4.78 -3.26 -3.04
C GLY A 333 -6.23 -3.74 -3.10
N SER A 334 -6.45 -4.89 -3.73
CA SER A 334 -7.75 -5.54 -3.78
C SER A 334 -7.60 -7.04 -3.84
N LEU A 335 -8.46 -7.74 -3.11
CA LEU A 335 -8.67 -9.18 -3.21
C LEU A 335 -10.18 -9.42 -3.27
N VAL A 336 -10.63 -10.15 -4.28
CA VAL A 336 -12.02 -10.54 -4.46
C VAL A 336 -12.07 -12.05 -4.55
N SER A 337 -12.44 -12.68 -3.44
CA SER A 337 -12.66 -14.13 -3.32
C SER A 337 -14.16 -14.43 -3.26
N PRO A 338 -14.58 -15.70 -3.37
CA PRO A 338 -15.99 -16.07 -3.20
C PRO A 338 -16.47 -15.94 -1.76
N GLU A 339 -15.59 -15.99 -0.77
CA GLU A 339 -15.93 -15.91 0.65
C GLU A 339 -15.94 -14.46 1.16
N TYR A 340 -15.00 -13.63 0.70
CA TYR A 340 -14.88 -12.24 1.13
C TYR A 340 -14.20 -11.37 0.07
N LEU A 341 -14.29 -10.05 0.27
CA LEU A 341 -13.44 -9.07 -0.42
C LEU A 341 -12.55 -8.35 0.60
N ARG A 342 -11.34 -7.98 0.19
CA ARG A 342 -10.45 -7.06 0.90
C ARG A 342 -10.17 -5.88 -0.02
N PHE A 343 -10.34 -4.67 0.51
CA PHE A 343 -10.05 -3.44 -0.22
C PHE A 343 -9.08 -2.60 0.61
N ASP A 344 -7.85 -2.46 0.11
CA ASP A 344 -6.80 -1.70 0.77
C ASP A 344 -6.75 -0.30 0.11
N PHE A 345 -6.81 0.77 0.91
CA PHE A 345 -6.90 2.14 0.39
C PHE A 345 -6.05 3.14 1.17
N SER A 346 -5.72 4.27 0.54
CA SER A 346 -5.03 5.38 1.21
C SER A 346 -5.96 6.13 2.13
N HIS A 347 -5.63 6.14 3.42
CA HIS A 347 -6.26 7.01 4.40
C HIS A 347 -5.24 7.33 5.51
N PHE A 348 -5.28 8.56 6.02
CA PHE A 348 -4.28 9.07 6.98
C PHE A 348 -4.56 8.68 8.43
N ALA A 349 -5.75 8.15 8.72
CA ALA A 349 -6.16 7.72 10.05
C ALA A 349 -6.88 6.37 9.99
N LYS A 350 -7.17 5.80 11.15
CA LYS A 350 -8.11 4.67 11.24
C LYS A 350 -9.53 5.20 11.01
N VAL A 351 -10.32 4.48 10.20
CA VAL A 351 -11.75 4.77 10.03
C VAL A 351 -12.44 4.61 11.38
N SER A 352 -13.14 5.65 11.83
CA SER A 352 -13.90 5.65 13.07
C SER A 352 -15.16 4.78 12.97
N ASP A 353 -15.75 4.42 14.11
CA ASP A 353 -16.96 3.58 14.11
C ASP A 353 -18.15 4.29 13.46
N GLU A 354 -18.24 5.63 13.57
CA GLU A 354 -19.26 6.45 12.92
C GLU A 354 -19.06 6.52 11.40
N GLU A 355 -17.84 6.80 10.93
CA GLU A 355 -17.51 6.77 9.50
C GLU A 355 -17.78 5.38 8.90
N MET A 356 -17.42 4.31 9.63
CA MET A 356 -17.68 2.93 9.21
C MET A 356 -19.18 2.65 9.09
N HIS A 357 -19.99 3.09 10.05
CA HIS A 357 -21.45 2.95 9.98
C HIS A 357 -22.03 3.65 8.75
N ASP A 358 -21.57 4.86 8.44
CA ASP A 358 -22.00 5.62 7.28
C ASP A 358 -21.58 4.98 5.95
N ILE A 359 -20.37 4.42 5.88
CA ILE A 359 -19.90 3.66 4.72
C ILE A 359 -20.81 2.45 4.48
N ILE A 360 -21.07 1.65 5.51
CA ILE A 360 -21.93 0.45 5.43
C ILE A 360 -23.32 0.83 4.94
N LYS A 361 -23.94 1.84 5.55
CA LYS A 361 -25.28 2.32 5.20
C LYS A 361 -25.38 2.77 3.73
N ARG A 362 -24.34 3.43 3.22
CA ARG A 362 -24.29 3.86 1.81
C ARG A 362 -24.17 2.68 0.86
N VAL A 363 -23.33 1.69 1.18
CA VAL A 363 -23.21 0.46 0.37
C VAL A 363 -24.54 -0.29 0.36
N GLU A 364 -25.17 -0.48 1.51
CA GLU A 364 -26.49 -1.15 1.61
C GLU A 364 -27.57 -0.41 0.80
N SER A 365 -27.60 0.92 0.87
CA SER A 365 -28.53 1.74 0.09
C SER A 365 -28.32 1.57 -1.42
N GLN A 366 -27.07 1.52 -1.88
CA GLN A 366 -26.74 1.29 -3.29
C GLN A 366 -27.12 -0.12 -3.76
N ILE A 367 -26.92 -1.14 -2.91
CA ILE A 367 -27.39 -2.51 -3.18
C ILE A 367 -28.91 -2.52 -3.29
N ALA A 368 -29.62 -1.88 -2.36
CA ALA A 368 -31.08 -1.80 -2.36
C ALA A 368 -31.65 -1.04 -3.57
N ALA A 369 -30.94 -0.02 -4.06
CA ALA A 369 -31.31 0.73 -5.25
C ALA A 369 -31.31 -0.13 -6.52
N ASN A 370 -30.54 -1.23 -6.55
CA ASN A 370 -30.49 -2.19 -7.65
C ASN A 370 -30.30 -1.53 -9.03
N THR A 371 -29.43 -0.51 -9.09
CA THR A 371 -29.15 0.22 -10.32
C THR A 371 -28.56 -0.72 -11.37
N ARG A 372 -29.09 -0.65 -12.60
CA ARG A 372 -28.62 -1.50 -13.70
C ARG A 372 -27.17 -1.18 -14.06
N LEU A 373 -26.32 -2.21 -14.09
CA LEU A 373 -24.95 -2.09 -14.59
C LEU A 373 -24.97 -1.69 -16.07
N GLN A 374 -24.22 -0.64 -16.41
CA GLN A 374 -23.95 -0.25 -17.78
C GLN A 374 -22.49 -0.56 -18.08
N GLU A 375 -22.24 -1.45 -19.03
CA GLU A 375 -20.90 -1.90 -19.41
C GLU A 375 -20.67 -1.59 -20.89
N LEU A 376 -19.63 -0.81 -21.18
CA LEU A 376 -19.28 -0.36 -22.52
C LEU A 376 -18.06 -1.14 -23.06
N ARG A 377 -18.25 -2.44 -23.34
CA ARG A 377 -17.17 -3.38 -23.70
C ARG A 377 -16.41 -3.02 -24.98
N ASN A 378 -17.06 -2.31 -25.91
CA ASN A 378 -16.54 -2.02 -27.25
C ASN A 378 -16.34 -0.52 -27.52
N THR A 379 -16.36 0.32 -26.47
CA THR A 379 -16.13 1.75 -26.66
C THR A 379 -14.64 2.03 -26.56
N PRO A 380 -13.97 2.48 -27.64
CA PRO A 380 -12.60 2.94 -27.54
C PRO A 380 -12.55 4.13 -26.57
N ILE A 381 -11.66 4.06 -25.58
CA ILE A 381 -11.38 5.19 -24.70
C ILE A 381 -10.69 6.25 -25.57
N ALA A 382 -11.35 7.38 -25.78
CA ALA A 382 -10.85 8.50 -26.58
C ALA A 382 -9.76 9.28 -25.83
#